data_AF-A0A803KZV9-F1
#
_entry.id   AF-A0A803KZV9-F1
#
_cell.length_a   1.000
_cell.length_b   1.000
_cell.length_c   1.000
_cell.angle_alpha   90.00
_cell.angle_beta   90.00
_cell.angle_gamma   90.00
#
_symmetry.space_group_name_H-M   'P 1'
#
loop_
_entity.id
_entity.type
_entity.pdbx_description
1 polymer ?
#
loop_
_entity_poly.entity_id
_entity_poly.type
_entity_poly.pdbx_seq_one_letter_code
_entity_poly.pdbx_strand_id
1 'polypeptide(L)'
;MGDNNWATSMAKDEENEDQDNFGYALQIVDSIAFPMLDVLGIIARAGPGRQLMSSEIAVSLPGVKDPKTTASMLERMLWLLATYNVVSCTVVEDKDGGVKKRFGLAAVAKYFVPDNDGVSLAPLMRLSQDKVFVDSW
;
A
#
# COMPACT_ATOMS: atom_id res chain seq x y z
N MET A 1 -45.13 28.12 15.69
CA MET A 1 -44.07 27.63 14.78
C MET A 1 -42.99 27.03 15.66
N GLY A 2 -42.84 25.70 15.67
CA GLY A 2 -41.75 25.02 16.38
C GLY A 2 -40.64 24.73 15.36
N ASP A 3 -39.45 25.25 15.62
CA ASP A 3 -38.38 25.34 14.64
C ASP A 3 -37.78 23.98 14.27
N ASN A 4 -37.42 23.84 13.00
CA ASN A 4 -37.09 22.59 12.28
C ASN A 4 -35.69 22.04 12.63
N ASN A 5 -35.27 22.16 13.88
CA ASN A 5 -33.88 21.98 14.32
C ASN A 5 -33.34 20.55 14.12
N TRP A 6 -34.24 19.55 14.08
CA TRP A 6 -33.86 18.14 13.86
C TRP A 6 -33.50 17.85 12.41
N ALA A 7 -34.16 18.50 11.43
CA ALA A 7 -33.85 18.34 10.02
C ALA A 7 -32.48 18.98 9.68
N THR A 8 -32.17 20.10 10.34
CA THR A 8 -30.85 20.74 10.27
C THR A 8 -29.77 19.89 10.96
N SER A 9 -30.11 19.15 12.02
CA SER A 9 -29.19 18.20 12.66
C SER A 9 -28.88 17.00 11.76
N MET A 10 -29.91 16.37 11.17
CA MET A 10 -29.72 15.19 10.31
C MET A 10 -28.95 15.54 9.03
N ALA A 11 -29.24 16.69 8.41
CA ALA A 11 -28.48 17.16 7.25
C ALA A 11 -27.01 17.42 7.59
N LYS A 12 -26.72 17.89 8.80
CA LYS A 12 -25.35 18.15 9.27
C LYS A 12 -24.61 16.87 9.67
N ASP A 13 -25.34 15.87 10.16
CA ASP A 13 -24.80 14.54 10.45
C ASP A 13 -24.47 13.78 9.13
N GLU A 14 -25.35 13.85 8.11
CA GLU A 14 -25.09 13.28 6.76
C GLU A 14 -23.94 13.99 6.03
N GLU A 15 -23.86 15.33 6.09
CA GLU A 15 -22.79 16.10 5.44
C GLU A 15 -21.43 15.85 6.11
N ASN A 16 -21.41 15.64 7.44
CA ASN A 16 -20.21 15.19 8.16
C ASN A 16 -19.84 13.75 7.79
N GLU A 17 -20.81 12.85 7.64
CA GLU A 17 -20.56 11.44 7.28
C GLU A 17 -19.99 11.29 5.85
N ASP A 18 -20.47 12.10 4.90
CA ASP A 18 -19.94 12.18 3.54
C ASP A 18 -18.53 12.81 3.51
N GLN A 19 -18.29 13.85 4.31
CA GLN A 19 -16.98 14.48 4.44
C GLN A 19 -15.96 13.55 5.12
N ASP A 20 -16.39 12.78 6.12
CA ASP A 20 -15.60 11.75 6.79
C ASP A 20 -15.33 10.55 5.86
N ASN A 21 -16.31 10.14 5.04
CA ASN A 21 -16.13 9.11 4.02
C ASN A 21 -15.17 9.56 2.91
N PHE A 22 -15.25 10.81 2.48
CA PHE A 22 -14.31 11.38 1.51
C PHE A 22 -12.91 11.49 2.12
N GLY A 23 -12.80 11.96 3.36
CA GLY A 23 -11.55 11.99 4.12
C GLY A 23 -10.95 10.59 4.30
N TYR A 24 -11.79 9.58 4.53
CA TYR A 24 -11.39 8.17 4.62
C TYR A 24 -10.98 7.60 3.26
N ALA A 25 -11.67 7.94 2.17
CA ALA A 25 -11.31 7.55 0.81
C ALA A 25 -9.98 8.19 0.38
N LEU A 26 -9.79 9.48 0.69
CA LEU A 26 -8.55 10.20 0.44
C LEU A 26 -7.42 9.63 1.30
N GLN A 27 -7.69 9.34 2.58
CA GLN A 27 -6.77 8.63 3.44
C GLN A 27 -6.42 7.25 2.87
N ILE A 28 -7.34 6.50 2.27
CA ILE A 28 -7.03 5.22 1.61
C ILE A 28 -6.11 5.44 0.40
N VAL A 29 -6.40 6.45 -0.44
CA VAL A 29 -5.57 6.83 -1.58
C VAL A 29 -4.16 7.24 -1.12
N ASP A 30 -4.05 8.02 -0.05
CA ASP A 30 -2.80 8.46 0.56
C ASP A 30 -2.11 7.34 1.35
N SER A 31 -2.86 6.38 1.90
CA SER A 31 -2.31 5.20 2.60
C SER A 31 -1.68 4.20 1.63
N ILE A 32 -2.10 4.21 0.36
CA ILE A 32 -1.46 3.44 -0.71
C ILE A 32 -0.08 4.02 -1.06
N ALA A 33 0.23 5.27 -0.66
CA ALA A 33 1.56 5.88 -0.77
C ALA A 33 2.59 5.33 0.23
N PHE A 34 2.17 4.52 1.22
CA PHE A 34 3.07 3.90 2.21
C PHE A 34 3.81 2.68 1.62
N PRO A 35 5.04 2.39 2.08
CA PRO A 35 6.26 2.56 1.30
C PRO A 35 6.38 1.58 0.11
N MET A 36 5.56 1.75 -0.93
CA MET A 36 5.53 0.84 -2.08
C MET A 36 6.92 0.69 -2.73
N LEU A 37 7.68 1.78 -2.83
CA LEU A 37 9.03 1.77 -3.38
C LEU A 37 10.02 0.99 -2.49
N ASP A 38 9.93 1.13 -1.17
CA ASP A 38 10.81 0.38 -0.27
C ASP A 38 10.48 -1.12 -0.30
N VAL A 39 9.20 -1.46 -0.41
CA VAL A 39 8.74 -2.85 -0.57
C VAL A 39 9.27 -3.46 -1.88
N LEU A 40 9.09 -2.77 -3.02
CA LEU A 40 9.62 -3.25 -4.31
C LEU A 40 11.15 -3.35 -4.27
N GLY A 41 11.82 -2.41 -3.63
CA GLY A 41 13.26 -2.44 -3.41
C GLY A 41 13.72 -3.61 -2.53
N ILE A 42 12.98 -3.97 -1.47
CA ILE A 42 13.28 -5.13 -0.63
C ILE A 42 13.16 -6.42 -1.44
N ILE A 43 12.08 -6.57 -2.21
CA ILE A 43 11.88 -7.77 -3.05
C ILE A 43 12.96 -7.83 -4.14
N ALA A 44 13.33 -6.70 -4.75
CA ALA A 44 14.41 -6.63 -5.73
C ALA A 44 15.75 -7.11 -5.14
N ARG A 45 16.10 -6.66 -3.93
CA ARG A 45 17.33 -7.04 -3.23
C ARG A 45 17.37 -8.51 -2.84
N ALA A 46 16.23 -9.18 -2.70
CA ALA A 46 16.18 -10.61 -2.46
C ALA A 46 16.70 -11.44 -3.65
N GLY A 47 16.74 -10.84 -4.85
CA GLY A 47 17.33 -11.41 -6.06
C GLY A 47 16.29 -11.81 -7.12
N PRO A 48 16.72 -12.03 -8.38
CA PRO A 48 15.82 -12.35 -9.49
C PRO A 48 14.99 -13.61 -9.22
N GLY A 49 13.67 -13.52 -9.44
CA GLY A 49 12.74 -14.63 -9.27
C GLY A 49 12.49 -15.05 -7.82
N ARG A 50 13.10 -14.39 -6.82
CA ARG A 50 12.85 -14.68 -5.41
C ARG A 50 11.53 -14.09 -4.96
N GLN A 51 10.86 -14.81 -4.06
CA GLN A 51 9.58 -14.40 -3.50
C GLN A 51 9.63 -14.42 -1.98
N LEU A 52 9.11 -13.35 -1.38
CA LEU A 52 9.11 -13.10 0.07
C LEU A 52 7.70 -13.15 0.64
N MET A 53 7.58 -13.54 1.89
CA MET A 53 6.36 -13.38 2.67
C MET A 53 6.21 -11.93 3.13
N SER A 54 4.98 -11.49 3.38
CA SER A 54 4.68 -10.17 3.94
C SER A 54 5.41 -9.92 5.27
N SER A 55 5.58 -10.95 6.09
CA SER A 55 6.35 -10.90 7.33
C SER A 55 7.85 -10.69 7.13
N GLU A 56 8.44 -11.31 6.10
CA GLU A 56 9.86 -11.13 5.75
C GLU A 56 10.13 -9.70 5.26
N ILE A 57 9.19 -9.14 4.49
CA ILE A 57 9.25 -7.75 4.02
C ILE A 57 9.09 -6.78 5.20
N ALA A 58 8.13 -7.02 6.10
CA ALA A 58 7.86 -6.14 7.25
C ALA A 58 9.07 -5.95 8.16
N VAL A 59 9.82 -7.04 8.44
CA VAL A 59 11.04 -6.98 9.27
C VAL A 59 12.18 -6.25 8.57
N SER A 60 12.18 -6.23 7.24
CA SER A 60 13.20 -5.57 6.43
C SER A 60 12.95 -4.08 6.21
N LEU A 61 11.78 -3.57 6.58
CA LEU A 61 11.43 -2.16 6.44
C LEU A 61 12.03 -1.32 7.58
N PRO A 62 12.59 -0.13 7.26
CA PRO A 62 13.13 0.77 8.27
C PRO A 62 12.00 1.39 9.12
N GLY A 63 12.26 1.63 10.42
CA GLY A 63 11.36 2.38 11.28
C GLY A 63 10.08 1.64 11.74
N VAL A 64 9.95 0.34 11.44
CA VAL A 64 8.80 -0.47 11.87
C VAL A 64 8.88 -0.78 13.36
N LYS A 65 7.85 -0.39 14.12
CA LYS A 65 7.73 -0.69 15.56
C LYS A 65 7.04 -2.02 15.85
N ASP A 66 6.06 -2.40 15.03
CA ASP A 66 5.31 -3.66 15.15
C ASP A 66 5.29 -4.41 13.81
N PRO A 67 6.28 -5.29 13.59
CA PRO A 67 6.37 -6.06 12.34
C PRO A 67 5.17 -6.95 12.07
N LYS A 68 4.46 -7.42 13.10
CA LYS A 68 3.32 -8.32 12.92
C LYS A 68 2.13 -7.58 12.33
N THR A 69 1.80 -6.42 12.89
CA THR A 69 0.74 -5.57 12.37
C THR A 69 1.11 -5.03 10.97
N THR A 70 2.36 -4.60 10.78
CA THR A 70 2.85 -4.17 9.47
C THR A 70 2.77 -5.28 8.42
N ALA A 71 3.11 -6.52 8.76
CA ALA A 71 3.00 -7.66 7.85
C ALA A 71 1.56 -7.89 7.37
N SER A 72 0.58 -7.77 8.26
CA SER A 72 -0.84 -7.89 7.91
C SER A 72 -1.28 -6.79 6.92
N MET A 73 -0.86 -5.55 7.16
CA MET A 73 -1.14 -4.43 6.25
C MET A 73 -0.46 -4.61 4.88
N LEU A 74 0.81 -5.01 4.89
CA LEU A 74 1.59 -5.27 3.68
C LEU A 74 0.95 -6.38 2.85
N GLU A 75 0.41 -7.43 3.46
CA GLU A 75 -0.24 -8.50 2.71
C GLU A 75 -1.42 -7.98 1.88
N ARG A 76 -2.23 -7.07 2.44
CA ARG A 76 -3.35 -6.45 1.71
C ARG A 76 -2.85 -5.57 0.56
N MET A 77 -1.82 -4.76 0.81
CA MET A 77 -1.22 -3.90 -0.21
C MET A 77 -0.56 -4.70 -1.33
N LEU A 78 0.21 -5.72 -1.00
CA LEU A 78 0.86 -6.61 -1.96
C LEU A 78 -0.17 -7.39 -2.78
N TRP A 79 -1.29 -7.77 -2.17
CA TRP A 79 -2.37 -8.41 -2.91
C TRP A 79 -3.03 -7.47 -3.91
N LEU A 80 -3.26 -6.20 -3.54
CA LEU A 80 -3.70 -5.16 -4.47
C LEU A 80 -2.70 -4.97 -5.61
N LEU A 81 -1.40 -4.86 -5.32
CA LEU A 81 -0.37 -4.75 -6.36
C LEU A 81 -0.32 -5.97 -7.28
N ALA A 82 -0.68 -7.15 -6.77
CA ALA A 82 -0.75 -8.36 -7.57
C ALA A 82 -1.91 -8.33 -8.57
N THR A 83 -3.06 -7.72 -8.23
CA THR A 83 -4.18 -7.57 -9.18
C THR A 83 -3.82 -6.65 -10.36
N TYR A 84 -2.92 -5.70 -10.14
CA TYR A 84 -2.35 -4.83 -11.17
C TYR A 84 -1.08 -5.39 -11.83
N ASN A 85 -0.69 -6.64 -11.52
CA ASN A 85 0.50 -7.31 -12.04
C ASN A 85 1.80 -6.50 -11.82
N VAL A 86 1.85 -5.71 -10.74
CA VAL A 86 3.08 -5.02 -10.29
C VAL A 86 3.95 -6.01 -9.52
N VAL A 87 3.35 -6.86 -8.69
CA VAL A 87 4.01 -7.99 -8.01
C VAL A 87 3.37 -9.30 -8.44
N SER A 88 4.13 -10.40 -8.42
CA SER A 88 3.60 -11.75 -8.56
C SER A 88 3.17 -12.27 -7.19
N CYS A 89 2.06 -13.01 -7.12
CA CYS A 89 1.61 -13.69 -5.90
C CYS A 89 1.56 -15.20 -6.12
N THR A 90 2.23 -15.96 -5.26
CA THR A 90 2.12 -17.43 -5.23
C THR A 90 1.54 -17.86 -3.91
N VAL A 91 0.56 -18.73 -3.97
CA VAL A 91 -0.09 -19.34 -2.80
C VAL A 91 0.60 -20.67 -2.51
N VAL A 92 1.09 -20.85 -1.29
CA VAL A 92 1.84 -22.04 -0.85
C VAL A 92 1.14 -22.65 0.36
N GLU A 93 0.90 -23.95 0.33
CA GLU A 93 0.40 -24.69 1.47
C GLU A 93 1.47 -24.80 2.56
N ASP A 94 1.06 -24.53 3.78
CA ASP A 94 1.90 -24.69 4.96
C ASP A 94 1.80 -26.11 5.50
N LYS A 95 2.82 -26.54 6.24
CA LYS A 95 2.87 -27.89 6.82
C LYS A 95 1.72 -28.18 7.78
N ASP A 96 1.15 -27.14 8.37
CA ASP A 96 0.05 -27.21 9.32
C ASP A 96 -1.34 -27.15 8.63
N GLY A 97 -1.39 -27.25 7.30
CA GLY A 97 -2.62 -27.12 6.50
C GLY A 97 -3.09 -25.68 6.31
N GLY A 98 -2.31 -24.70 6.79
CA GLY A 98 -2.52 -23.29 6.52
C GLY A 98 -2.11 -22.89 5.10
N VAL A 99 -2.44 -21.67 4.70
CA VAL A 99 -2.06 -21.11 3.40
C VAL A 99 -1.19 -19.87 3.62
N LYS A 100 -0.02 -19.83 2.97
CA LYS A 100 0.91 -18.70 2.99
C LYS A 100 1.01 -18.09 1.61
N LYS A 101 1.06 -16.76 1.53
CA LYS A 101 1.29 -16.03 0.28
C LYS A 101 2.74 -15.57 0.20
N ARG A 102 3.33 -15.73 -0.98
CA ARG A 102 4.66 -15.21 -1.32
C ARG A 102 4.56 -14.24 -2.48
N PHE A 103 5.33 -13.16 -2.39
CA PHE A 103 5.29 -12.05 -3.30
C PHE A 103 6.65 -11.85 -3.97
N GLY A 104 6.65 -11.71 -5.29
CA GLY A 104 7.84 -11.46 -6.11
C GLY A 104 7.63 -10.26 -7.02
N LEU A 105 8.67 -9.82 -7.70
CA LEU A 105 8.53 -8.78 -8.72
C LEU A 105 7.89 -9.36 -9.99
N ALA A 106 6.85 -8.70 -10.50
CA ALA A 106 6.34 -8.99 -11.83
C ALA A 106 7.04 -8.11 -12.89
N ALA A 107 6.73 -8.36 -14.17
CA ALA A 107 7.39 -7.67 -15.29
C ALA A 107 7.25 -6.15 -15.25
N VAL A 108 6.15 -5.62 -14.68
CA VAL A 108 5.91 -4.18 -14.55
C VAL A 108 6.79 -3.55 -13.47
N ALA A 109 7.14 -4.28 -12.40
CA ALA A 109 7.99 -3.74 -11.34
C ALA A 109 9.39 -3.35 -11.79
N LYS A 110 9.89 -3.87 -12.93
CA LYS A 110 11.20 -3.52 -13.48
C LYS A 110 11.37 -2.02 -13.74
N TYR A 111 10.28 -1.29 -13.97
CA TYR A 111 10.33 0.16 -14.21
C TYR A 111 10.44 0.97 -12.92
N PHE A 112 10.14 0.37 -11.76
CA PHE A 112 10.15 1.04 -10.46
C PHE A 112 11.41 0.70 -9.63
N VAL A 113 12.25 -0.21 -10.13
CA VAL A 113 13.53 -0.57 -9.55
C VAL A 113 14.64 0.00 -10.45
N PRO A 114 15.68 0.66 -9.91
CA PRO A 114 16.79 1.15 -10.72
C PRO A 114 17.42 0.02 -11.55
N ASP A 115 17.63 0.29 -12.84
CA ASP A 115 18.40 -0.59 -13.72
C ASP A 115 19.93 -0.44 -13.51
N ASN A 116 20.72 -1.08 -14.37
CA ASN A 116 22.19 -1.02 -14.29
C ASN A 116 22.75 0.40 -14.46
N ASP A 117 22.01 1.28 -15.13
CA ASP A 117 22.36 2.69 -15.33
C ASP A 117 21.76 3.58 -14.22
N GLY A 118 21.06 2.98 -13.26
CA GLY A 118 20.40 3.66 -12.16
C GLY A 118 19.06 4.32 -12.53
N VAL A 119 18.56 4.08 -13.74
CA VAL A 119 17.32 4.70 -14.26
C VAL A 119 16.10 3.94 -13.76
N SER A 120 15.08 4.67 -13.30
CA SER A 120 13.76 4.12 -12.95
C SER A 120 12.70 5.23 -12.90
N LEU A 121 11.44 4.82 -12.85
CA LEU A 121 10.29 5.68 -12.53
C LEU A 121 10.12 5.91 -11.03
N ALA A 122 11.00 5.35 -10.18
CA ALA A 122 10.95 5.55 -8.74
C ALA A 122 10.96 7.03 -8.32
N PRO A 123 11.73 7.95 -8.95
CA PRO A 123 11.69 9.37 -8.61
C PRO A 123 10.33 10.02 -8.91
N LEU A 124 9.69 9.65 -10.03
CA LEU A 124 8.36 10.15 -10.39
C LEU A 124 7.30 9.64 -9.40
N MET A 125 7.36 8.36 -9.05
CA MET A 125 6.49 7.77 -8.02
C MET A 125 6.72 8.46 -6.67
N ARG A 126 7.97 8.70 -6.27
CA ARG A 126 8.30 9.40 -5.03
C ARG A 126 7.76 10.83 -5.02
N LEU A 127 7.82 11.54 -6.14
CA LEU A 127 7.20 12.87 -6.27
C LEU A 127 5.69 12.80 -6.05
N SER A 128 5.00 11.80 -6.62
CA SER A 128 3.55 11.64 -6.41
C SER A 128 3.16 11.29 -4.97
N GLN A 129 4.10 10.76 -4.19
CA GLN A 129 3.94 10.43 -2.76
C GLN A 129 4.50 11.53 -1.85
N ASP A 130 5.16 12.54 -2.41
CA ASP A 130 5.78 13.60 -1.63
C ASP A 130 4.69 14.45 -0.99
N LYS A 131 4.86 14.76 0.30
CA LYS A 131 3.89 15.51 1.07
C LYS A 131 3.53 16.84 0.41
N VAL A 132 4.52 17.56 -0.13
CA VAL A 132 4.27 18.87 -0.77
C VAL A 132 3.39 18.69 -2.00
N PHE A 133 3.63 17.63 -2.79
CA PHE A 133 2.83 17.34 -3.96
C PHE A 133 1.39 16.95 -3.59
N VAL A 134 1.22 16.06 -2.60
CA VAL A 134 -0.11 15.63 -2.11
C VAL A 134 -0.89 16.81 -1.51
N ASP A 135 -0.26 17.60 -0.65
CA ASP A 135 -0.88 18.75 0.02
C ASP A 135 -1.25 19.90 -0.96
N SER A 136 -0.75 19.87 -2.20
CA SER A 136 -1.01 20.92 -3.20
C SER A 136 -2.30 20.70 -4.01
N TRP A 137 -2.93 19.54 -3.89
CA TRP A 137 -4.19 19.21 -4.57
C TRP A 137 -5.42 19.46 -3.71
#